data_AF-A4EXX3-F1
#
_entry.id   AF-A4EXX3-F1
#
_cell.length_a   1.000
_cell.length_b   1.000
_cell.length_c   1.000
_cell.angle_alpha   90.00
_cell.angle_beta   90.00
_cell.angle_gamma   90.00
#
_symmetry.space_group_name_H-M   'P 1'
#
loop_
_entity.id
_entity.type
_entity.pdbx_description
1 polymer ?
#
loop_
_entity_poly.entity_id
_entity_poly.type
_entity_poly.pdbx_seq_one_letter_code
_entity_poly.pdbx_strand_id
1 'polypeptide(L)'
;MKKTGKAKMLVANPSQDDTSRTETKFRSVRAAGYLATMANHFSRKIEVTEVEGALHLQFICGLAVLRVSENTLHIRIEGPSKEEMQQTCQVVESHLLRFAFREEPEPPVWCDL
;
A
#
# COMPACT_ATOMS: atom_id res chain seq x y z
N MET A 1 -39.19 0.38 32.49
CA MET A 1 -37.91 1.12 32.56
C MET A 1 -37.30 1.21 31.16
N LYS A 2 -37.10 2.44 30.63
CA LYS A 2 -35.92 2.96 29.88
C LYS A 2 -35.33 2.07 28.75
N LYS A 3 -35.15 2.45 27.47
CA LYS A 3 -35.20 3.69 26.67
C LYS A 3 -35.21 3.30 25.17
N THR A 4 -35.82 4.15 24.34
CA THR A 4 -35.71 4.24 22.88
C THR A 4 -34.30 4.65 22.41
N GLY A 5 -33.89 4.26 21.19
CA GLY A 5 -32.64 4.78 20.60
C GLY A 5 -32.23 4.19 19.24
N LYS A 6 -32.81 4.77 18.18
CA LYS A 6 -32.28 4.96 16.81
C LYS A 6 -31.69 3.77 16.02
N ALA A 7 -32.33 3.54 14.88
CA ALA A 7 -31.74 2.96 13.68
C ALA A 7 -30.35 3.58 13.40
N LYS A 8 -29.35 2.74 13.20
CA LYS A 8 -28.16 3.11 12.43
C LYS A 8 -28.17 2.22 11.19
N MET A 9 -28.46 2.87 10.06
CA MET A 9 -28.05 2.42 8.74
C MET A 9 -26.62 1.88 8.82
N LEU A 10 -26.46 0.59 8.56
CA LEU A 10 -25.27 0.10 7.88
C LEU A 10 -25.74 -0.21 6.46
N VAL A 11 -26.01 0.85 5.70
CA VAL A 11 -26.03 0.76 4.25
C VAL A 11 -24.58 0.89 3.82
N ALA A 12 -24.04 -0.21 3.33
CA ALA A 12 -23.22 -0.32 2.14
C ALA A 12 -22.83 -1.80 2.06
N ASN A 13 -23.57 -2.55 1.24
CA ASN A 13 -22.87 -3.56 0.45
C ASN A 13 -21.94 -2.74 -0.47
N PRO A 14 -20.61 -2.77 -0.32
CA PRO A 14 -19.80 -2.39 -1.45
C PRO A 14 -19.99 -3.52 -2.46
N SER A 15 -20.63 -3.19 -3.57
CA SER A 15 -20.47 -3.95 -4.80
C SER A 15 -18.98 -4.27 -4.94
N GLN A 16 -18.65 -5.55 -4.90
CA GLN A 16 -17.31 -6.07 -5.12
C GLN A 16 -16.98 -5.90 -6.61
N ASP A 17 -16.83 -4.69 -7.16
CA ASP A 17 -16.34 -4.50 -8.56
C ASP A 17 -16.10 -3.02 -8.96
N ASP A 18 -15.30 -2.24 -8.21
CA ASP A 18 -14.63 -1.04 -8.76
C ASP A 18 -13.42 -0.67 -7.90
N THR A 19 -12.60 -1.65 -7.50
CA THR A 19 -11.32 -1.36 -6.84
C THR A 19 -10.24 -1.59 -7.86
N SER A 20 -9.57 -0.53 -8.28
CA SER A 20 -8.42 -0.63 -9.18
C SER A 20 -7.21 -1.12 -8.41
N ARG A 21 -6.46 -2.05 -9.01
CA ARG A 21 -5.32 -2.69 -8.37
C ARG A 21 -4.14 -2.73 -9.32
N THR A 22 -2.95 -2.59 -8.77
CA THR A 22 -1.70 -2.76 -9.53
C THR A 22 -0.64 -3.39 -8.65
N GLU A 23 0.30 -4.10 -9.25
CA GLU A 23 1.46 -4.64 -8.56
C GLU A 23 2.77 -4.38 -9.29
N THR A 24 3.86 -4.41 -8.53
CA THR A 24 5.20 -4.44 -9.06
C THR A 24 6.12 -5.29 -8.19
N LYS A 25 7.26 -5.67 -8.76
CA LYS A 25 8.32 -6.45 -8.13
C LYS A 25 9.62 -5.70 -8.26
N PHE A 26 10.20 -5.33 -7.13
CA PHE A 26 11.47 -4.62 -7.06
C PHE A 26 12.56 -5.55 -6.54
N ARG A 27 13.43 -6.02 -7.42
CA ARG A 27 14.54 -6.91 -7.05
C ARG A 27 15.69 -6.10 -6.46
N SER A 28 16.05 -6.39 -5.21
CA SER A 28 17.25 -5.84 -4.58
C SER A 28 17.68 -6.73 -3.42
N VAL A 29 18.99 -6.88 -3.23
CA VAL A 29 19.56 -7.53 -2.05
C VAL A 29 19.19 -6.81 -0.74
N ARG A 30 18.79 -5.54 -0.83
CA ARG A 30 18.36 -4.71 0.32
C ARG A 30 16.83 -4.65 0.49
N ALA A 31 16.05 -5.48 -0.20
CA ALA A 31 14.58 -5.46 -0.15
C ALA A 31 14.01 -5.43 1.28
N ALA A 32 14.50 -6.27 2.19
CA ALA A 32 14.12 -6.26 3.60
C ALA A 32 14.44 -4.94 4.32
N GLY A 33 15.59 -4.34 3.99
CA GLY A 33 15.98 -3.02 4.49
C GLY A 33 15.08 -1.91 3.98
N TYR A 34 14.64 -1.97 2.71
CA TYR A 34 13.68 -1.03 2.15
C TYR A 34 12.32 -1.15 2.80
N LEU A 35 11.81 -2.37 2.99
CA LEU A 35 10.57 -2.62 3.71
C LEU A 35 10.59 -1.96 5.10
N ALA A 36 11.63 -2.21 5.90
CA ALA A 36 11.77 -1.63 7.24
C ALA A 36 11.91 -0.10 7.22
N THR A 37 12.63 0.44 6.24
CA THR A 37 12.79 1.90 6.07
C THR A 37 11.46 2.57 5.74
N MET A 38 10.70 1.99 4.81
CA MET A 38 9.37 2.47 4.44
C MET A 38 8.41 2.40 5.63
N ALA A 39 8.41 1.30 6.38
CA ALA A 39 7.61 1.17 7.60
C ALA A 39 7.88 2.34 8.56
N ASN A 40 9.15 2.53 8.94
CA ASN A 40 9.55 3.55 9.91
C ASN A 40 9.23 4.97 9.40
N HIS A 41 9.43 5.23 8.11
CA HIS A 41 9.10 6.52 7.50
C HIS A 41 7.61 6.81 7.54
N PHE A 42 6.78 5.88 7.07
CA PHE A 42 5.34 6.08 6.93
C PHE A 42 4.59 6.02 8.26
N SER A 43 5.02 5.24 9.25
CA SER A 43 4.40 5.19 10.57
C SER A 43 4.38 6.54 11.30
N ARG A 44 5.14 7.54 10.83
CA ARG A 44 5.10 8.91 11.35
C ARG A 44 3.96 9.76 10.79
N LYS A 45 3.32 9.34 9.70
CA LYS A 45 2.36 10.13 8.92
C LYS A 45 1.04 9.42 8.69
N ILE A 46 1.06 8.10 8.57
CA ILE A 46 -0.10 7.27 8.25
C ILE A 46 -0.11 6.02 9.13
N GLU A 47 -1.25 5.31 9.12
CA GLU A 47 -1.35 4.02 9.79
C GLU A 47 -0.59 2.95 9.00
N VAL A 48 0.25 2.21 9.73
CA VAL A 48 1.05 1.10 9.20
C VAL A 48 0.80 -0.11 10.08
N THR A 49 0.35 -1.20 9.48
CA THR A 49 0.07 -2.46 10.18
C THR A 49 0.84 -3.60 9.52
N GLU A 50 1.39 -4.51 10.32
CA GLU A 50 1.97 -5.75 9.80
C GLU A 50 0.93 -6.89 9.90
N VAL A 51 0.63 -7.54 8.78
CA VAL A 51 -0.35 -8.62 8.67
C VAL A 51 0.25 -9.74 7.83
N GLU A 52 0.33 -10.96 8.38
CA GLU A 52 0.85 -12.16 7.69
C GLU A 52 2.24 -11.99 7.03
N GLY A 53 3.09 -11.15 7.63
CA GLY A 53 4.42 -10.84 7.11
C GLY A 53 4.44 -9.87 5.93
N ALA A 54 3.34 -9.15 5.69
CA ALA A 54 3.25 -8.01 4.80
C ALA A 54 2.97 -6.72 5.58
N LEU A 55 3.52 -5.60 5.12
CA LEU A 55 3.23 -4.27 5.64
C LEU A 55 2.09 -3.64 4.86
N HIS A 56 1.06 -3.23 5.58
CA HIS A 56 -0.11 -2.54 5.06
C HIS A 56 0.02 -1.06 5.43
N LEU A 57 0.16 -0.22 4.41
CA LEU A 57 0.24 1.24 4.52
C LEU A 57 -1.12 1.81 4.11
N GLN A 58 -1.87 2.36 5.07
CA GLN A 58 -3.21 2.92 4.84
C GLN A 58 -3.09 4.41 4.46
N PHE A 59 -3.18 4.72 3.18
CA PHE A 59 -3.27 6.07 2.67
C PHE A 59 -4.73 6.51 2.56
N ILE A 60 -4.96 7.83 2.54
CA ILE A 60 -6.31 8.38 2.33
C ILE A 60 -6.86 7.98 0.95
N CYS A 61 -5.96 7.89 -0.04
CA CYS A 61 -6.25 7.55 -1.43
C CYS A 61 -6.11 6.05 -1.77
N GLY A 62 -5.75 5.19 -0.82
CA GLY A 62 -5.61 3.77 -1.12
C GLY A 62 -4.78 2.99 -0.12
N LEU A 63 -4.60 1.71 -0.41
CA LEU A 63 -3.83 0.77 0.40
C LEU A 63 -2.60 0.32 -0.38
N ALA A 64 -1.44 0.39 0.27
CA ALA A 64 -0.24 -0.27 -0.23
C ALA A 64 0.13 -1.48 0.64
N VAL A 65 0.26 -2.64 0.02
CA VAL A 65 0.69 -3.89 0.65
C VAL A 65 2.10 -4.21 0.16
N LEU A 66 3.07 -4.23 1.07
CA LEU A 66 4.46 -4.50 0.77
C LEU A 66 4.89 -5.80 1.44
N ARG A 67 5.54 -6.69 0.70
CA ARG A 67 6.08 -7.95 1.22
C ARG A 67 7.45 -8.21 0.65
N VAL A 68 8.33 -8.79 1.45
CA VAL A 68 9.64 -9.23 0.97
C VAL A 68 9.66 -10.75 0.84
N SER A 69 10.12 -11.21 -0.31
CA SER A 69 10.40 -12.62 -0.59
C SER A 69 11.83 -12.71 -1.11
N GLU A 70 12.72 -13.34 -0.34
CA GLU A 70 14.15 -13.46 -0.62
C GLU A 70 14.84 -12.11 -0.84
N ASN A 71 15.08 -11.72 -2.09
CA ASN A 71 15.66 -10.44 -2.49
C ASN A 71 14.73 -9.65 -3.41
N THR A 72 13.42 -9.84 -3.26
CA THR A 72 12.40 -9.13 -4.03
C THR A 72 11.40 -8.48 -3.08
N LEU A 73 11.21 -7.17 -3.24
CA LEU A 73 10.13 -6.42 -2.62
C LEU A 73 8.92 -6.46 -3.56
N HIS A 74 7.90 -7.17 -3.15
CA HIS A 74 6.59 -7.21 -3.79
C HIS A 74 5.76 -6.06 -3.26
N ILE A 75 5.15 -5.29 -4.16
CA ILE A 75 4.33 -4.15 -3.82
C ILE A 75 3.01 -4.30 -4.58
N ARG A 76 1.90 -4.29 -3.86
CA ARG A 76 0.56 -4.22 -4.43
C ARG A 76 -0.12 -2.96 -3.92
N ILE A 77 -0.75 -2.22 -4.82
CA ILE A 77 -1.52 -1.02 -4.51
C ILE A 77 -2.97 -1.27 -4.88
N GLU A 78 -3.88 -0.82 -4.03
CA GLU A 78 -5.32 -0.93 -4.22
C GLU A 78 -5.94 0.45 -3.96
N GLY A 79 -6.82 0.90 -4.83
CA GLY A 79 -7.51 2.18 -4.69
C GLY A 79 -8.97 2.08 -5.09
N PRO A 80 -9.84 2.95 -4.56
CA PRO A 80 -11.26 2.96 -4.88
C PRO A 80 -11.56 3.40 -6.32
N SER A 81 -10.55 3.92 -7.04
CA SER A 81 -10.61 4.28 -8.45
C SER A 81 -9.20 4.24 -9.04
N LYS A 82 -9.08 4.21 -10.36
CA LYS A 82 -7.77 4.16 -11.04
C LYS A 82 -6.89 5.36 -10.70
N GLU A 83 -7.47 6.56 -10.61
CA GLU A 83 -6.75 7.78 -10.26
C GLU A 83 -6.14 7.70 -8.85
N GLU A 84 -6.95 7.31 -7.87
CA GLU A 84 -6.53 7.17 -6.47
C GLU A 84 -5.47 6.05 -6.28
N MET A 85 -5.62 4.93 -7.00
CA MET A 85 -4.60 3.88 -7.08
C MET A 85 -3.29 4.42 -7.67
N GLN A 86 -3.34 5.18 -8.76
CA GLN A 86 -2.15 5.77 -9.39
C GLN A 86 -1.49 6.82 -8.50
N GLN A 87 -2.25 7.58 -7.72
CA GLN A 87 -1.68 8.51 -6.73
C GLN A 87 -0.94 7.75 -5.63
N THR A 88 -1.55 6.71 -5.07
CA THR A 88 -0.92 5.88 -4.04
C THR A 88 0.36 5.22 -4.59
N CYS A 89 0.31 4.72 -5.83
CA CYS A 89 1.45 4.16 -6.56
C CYS A 89 2.61 5.17 -6.65
N GLN A 90 2.35 6.41 -7.11
CA GLN A 90 3.37 7.46 -7.21
C GLN A 90 4.01 7.80 -5.86
N VAL A 91 3.20 7.86 -4.78
CA VAL A 91 3.72 8.13 -3.43
C VAL A 91 4.68 7.02 -3.00
N VAL A 92 4.29 5.76 -3.17
CA VAL A 92 5.09 4.59 -2.77
C VAL A 92 6.37 4.51 -3.60
N GLU A 93 6.27 4.66 -4.93
CA GLU A 93 7.41 4.63 -5.85
C GLU A 93 8.43 5.73 -5.55
N SER A 94 7.98 6.98 -5.39
CA SER A 94 8.87 8.12 -5.12
C SER A 94 9.71 7.89 -3.85
N HIS A 95 9.11 7.33 -2.80
CA HIS A 95 9.83 7.02 -1.56
C HIS A 95 10.77 5.82 -1.73
N LEU A 96 10.34 4.77 -2.42
CA LEU A 96 11.20 3.62 -2.71
C LEU A 96 12.46 4.04 -3.47
N LEU A 97 12.31 4.76 -4.57
CA LEU A 97 13.44 5.23 -5.39
C LEU A 97 14.35 6.17 -4.60
N ARG A 98 13.79 7.02 -3.74
CA ARG A 98 14.59 7.90 -2.87
C ARG A 98 15.44 7.11 -1.87
N PHE A 99 14.91 6.03 -1.31
CA PHE A 99 15.66 5.17 -0.38
C PHE A 99 16.67 4.28 -1.10
N ALA A 100 16.32 3.82 -2.30
CA ALA A 100 17.15 2.97 -3.13
C ALA A 100 18.14 3.75 -4.00
N PHE A 101 18.17 5.10 -3.95
CA PHE A 101 19.01 5.96 -4.80
C PHE A 101 20.48 5.53 -4.91
N ARG A 102 21.06 4.93 -3.85
CA ARG A 102 22.46 4.48 -3.84
C ARG A 102 22.71 3.22 -4.70
N GLU A 103 21.66 2.49 -5.09
CA GLU A 103 21.70 1.36 -6.02
C GLU A 103 21.42 1.79 -7.48
N GLU A 104 21.14 3.08 -7.72
CA GLU A 104 20.73 3.61 -9.03
C GLU A 104 19.63 2.75 -9.72
N PRO A 105 18.53 2.47 -9.02
CA PRO A 105 17.53 1.53 -9.50
C PRO A 105 16.76 2.09 -10.69
N GLU A 106 16.40 1.19 -11.61
CA GLU A 106 15.41 1.50 -12.62
C GLU A 106 14.01 1.69 -12.00
N PRO A 107 13.15 2.50 -12.61
CA PRO A 107 11.76 2.63 -12.17
C PRO A 107 11.06 1.26 -12.17
N PRO A 108 10.32 0.90 -11.12
CA PRO A 108 9.59 -0.35 -11.09
C PRO A 108 8.53 -0.41 -12.20
N VAL A 109 8.41 -1.56 -12.85
CA VAL A 109 7.39 -1.80 -13.88
C VAL A 109 6.10 -2.22 -13.19
N TRP A 110 5.05 -1.44 -13.34
CA TRP A 110 3.72 -1.71 -12.77
C TRP A 110 2.84 -2.50 -13.72
N CYS A 111 2.11 -3.47 -13.17
CA CYS A 111 1.13 -4.28 -13.90
C CYS A 111 -0.24 -4.09 -13.25
N ASP A 112 -1.24 -3.68 -14.03
CA ASP A 112 -2.64 -3.57 -13.59
C ASP A 112 -3.21 -4.99 -13.38
N LEU A 113 -4.09 -5.17 -12.40
CA LEU A 113 -4.63 -6.46 -11.97
C LEU A 113 -6.13 -6.60 -12.19
#